data_AF-A0A945EFM7-F1
#
_entry.id   AF-A0A945EFM7-F1
#
_cell.length_a   1.000
_cell.length_b   1.000
_cell.length_c   1.000
_cell.angle_alpha   90.00
_cell.angle_beta   90.00
_cell.angle_gamma   90.00
#
_symmetry.space_group_name_H-M   'P 1'
#
loop_
_entity.id
_entity.type
_entity.pdbx_description
1 polymer ?
#
loop_
_entity_poly.entity_id
_entity_poly.type
_entity_poly.pdbx_seq_one_letter_code
_entity_poly.pdbx_strand_id
1 'polypeptide(L)'
;MEQIDNFQQDKAYRRAKKRVKDLKEFYKHFLLYFLVNAIFIGRRIYKDIDQGDPWVEAFTDRGNYDFFFWWGIGLIIHAATVFIAPNILSKEWEERKIKEQMEKNEVG
;
A
#
# COMPACT_ATOMS: atom_id res chain seq x y z
N MET A 1 -7.88 -22.56 -30.17
CA MET A 1 -6.88 -22.63 -29.09
C MET A 1 -5.98 -21.41 -29.09
N GLU A 2 -5.45 -20.98 -30.24
CA GLU A 2 -4.52 -19.83 -30.35
C GLU A 2 -5.08 -18.48 -29.87
N GLN A 3 -6.35 -18.14 -30.16
CA GLN A 3 -6.95 -16.89 -29.65
C GLN A 3 -7.18 -16.89 -28.12
N ILE A 4 -7.44 -18.05 -27.53
CA ILE A 4 -7.63 -18.17 -26.07
C ILE A 4 -6.30 -17.97 -25.37
N ASP A 5 -5.23 -18.58 -25.88
CA ASP A 5 -3.88 -18.45 -25.33
C ASP A 5 -3.38 -17.00 -25.36
N ASN A 6 -3.55 -16.32 -26.50
CA ASN A 6 -3.15 -14.92 -26.66
C ASN A 6 -3.90 -14.00 -25.66
N PHE A 7 -5.20 -14.20 -25.46
CA PHE A 7 -5.99 -13.44 -24.48
C PHE A 7 -5.56 -13.67 -23.02
N GLN A 8 -5.19 -14.90 -22.65
CA GLN A 8 -4.68 -15.21 -21.32
C GLN A 8 -3.30 -14.59 -21.09
N GLN A 9 -2.42 -14.66 -22.09
CA GLN A 9 -1.10 -14.03 -22.05
C GLN A 9 -1.19 -12.51 -21.85
N ASP A 10 -2.09 -11.87 -22.59
CA ASP A 10 -2.32 -10.43 -22.56
C ASP A 10 -2.91 -9.96 -21.21
N LYS A 11 -3.80 -10.77 -20.61
CA LYS A 11 -4.29 -10.58 -19.23
C LYS A 11 -3.20 -10.74 -18.19
N ALA A 12 -2.40 -11.81 -18.26
CA ALA A 12 -1.31 -12.06 -17.33
C ALA A 12 -0.28 -10.93 -17.37
N TYR A 13 0.08 -10.47 -18.57
CA TYR A 13 0.98 -9.35 -18.78
C TYR A 13 0.43 -8.05 -18.17
N ARG A 14 -0.84 -7.71 -18.42
CA ARG A 14 -1.47 -6.52 -17.81
C ARG A 14 -1.48 -6.59 -16.28
N ARG A 15 -1.74 -7.76 -15.70
CA ARG A 15 -1.73 -7.98 -14.25
C ARG A 15 -0.34 -7.78 -13.66
N ALA A 16 0.69 -8.36 -14.28
CA ALA A 16 2.08 -8.20 -13.86
C ALA A 16 2.53 -6.73 -13.98
N LYS A 17 2.21 -6.05 -15.08
CA LYS A 17 2.53 -4.64 -15.28
C LYS A 17 1.89 -3.74 -14.23
N LYS A 18 0.61 -3.97 -13.92
CA LYS A 18 -0.09 -3.26 -12.83
C LYS A 18 0.58 -3.51 -11.47
N ARG A 19 0.91 -4.77 -11.17
CA ARG A 19 1.61 -5.15 -9.93
C ARG A 19 2.90 -4.36 -9.73
N VAL A 20 3.73 -4.26 -10.76
CA VAL A 20 5.01 -3.53 -10.72
C VAL A 20 4.78 -2.03 -10.51
N LYS A 21 3.77 -1.47 -11.15
CA LYS A 21 3.38 -0.06 -10.96
C LYS A 21 2.97 0.21 -9.51
N ASP A 22 2.08 -0.61 -8.96
CA ASP A 22 1.58 -0.46 -7.59
C ASP A 22 2.72 -0.61 -6.56
N LEU A 23 3.65 -1.56 -6.77
CA LEU A 23 4.86 -1.67 -5.95
C LEU A 23 5.72 -0.40 -6.00
N LYS A 24 5.94 0.14 -7.20
CA LYS A 24 6.76 1.35 -7.38
C LYS A 24 6.14 2.56 -6.69
N GLU A 25 4.81 2.69 -6.73
CA GLU A 25 4.07 3.75 -6.05
C GLU A 25 4.15 3.58 -4.52
N PHE A 26 4.01 2.36 -4.02
CA PHE A 26 4.20 2.05 -2.60
C PHE A 26 5.61 2.40 -2.10
N TYR A 27 6.67 1.94 -2.78
CA TYR A 27 8.04 2.21 -2.34
C TYR A 27 8.39 3.70 -2.36
N LYS A 28 7.86 4.47 -3.31
CA LYS A 28 8.02 5.93 -3.32
C LYS A 28 7.39 6.56 -2.08
N HIS A 29 6.16 6.18 -1.75
CA HIS A 29 5.46 6.72 -0.58
C HIS A 29 6.16 6.28 0.72
N PHE A 30 6.53 5.00 0.83
CA PHE A 30 7.28 4.47 1.96
C PHE A 30 8.62 5.18 2.16
N LEU A 31 9.39 5.38 1.09
CA LEU A 31 10.68 6.07 1.17
C LEU A 31 10.52 7.52 1.62
N LEU A 32 9.52 8.24 1.08
CA LEU A 32 9.21 9.61 1.51
C LEU A 32 8.83 9.66 2.99
N TYR A 33 7.95 8.76 3.43
CA TYR A 33 7.57 8.63 4.84
C TYR A 33 8.80 8.39 5.72
N PHE A 34 9.65 7.43 5.34
CA PHE A 34 10.86 7.10 6.10
C PHE A 34 11.82 8.29 6.20
N LEU A 35 12.10 8.98 5.09
CA LEU A 35 13.00 10.13 5.07
C LEU A 35 12.48 11.29 5.94
N VAL A 36 11.20 11.62 5.84
CA VAL A 36 10.59 12.68 6.66
C VAL A 36 10.66 12.32 8.14
N ASN A 37 10.31 11.09 8.51
CA ASN A 37 10.40 10.63 9.90
C ASN A 37 11.85 10.63 10.41
N ALA A 38 12.83 10.19 9.60
CA ALA A 38 14.24 10.19 9.96
C ALA A 38 14.77 11.61 10.22
N ILE A 39 14.39 12.60 9.40
CA ILE A 39 14.75 14.01 9.60
C ILE A 39 14.15 14.53 10.92
N PHE A 40 12.87 14.22 11.19
CA PHE A 40 12.20 14.65 12.42
C PHE A 40 12.85 14.05 13.68
N ILE A 41 13.13 12.74 13.67
CA ILE A 41 13.82 12.05 14.76
C ILE A 41 15.24 12.62 14.93
N GLY A 42 15.98 12.80 13.83
CA GLY A 42 17.32 13.38 13.86
C GLY A 42 17.37 14.79 14.43
N ARG A 43 16.43 15.66 14.02
CA ARG A 43 16.28 17.01 14.58
C ARG A 43 15.95 16.99 16.07
N ARG A 44 15.10 16.05 16.50
CA ARG A 44 14.73 15.90 17.91
C ARG A 44 15.93 15.49 18.76
N ILE A 45 16.67 14.46 18.33
CA ILE A 45 17.92 14.03 18.99
C ILE A 45 18.93 15.19 19.06
N TYR A 46 19.12 15.95 17.98
CA TYR A 46 20.02 17.11 17.97
C TYR A 46 19.61 18.19 18.98
N LYS A 47 18.31 18.48 19.09
CA LYS A 47 17.78 19.48 20.04
C LYS A 47 17.82 19.00 21.49
N ASP A 48 17.52 17.72 21.74
CA ASP A 48 17.52 17.14 23.08
C ASP A 48 18.92 17.16 23.73
N ILE A 49 19.98 17.14 22.92
CA ILE A 49 21.37 17.26 23.39
C ILE A 49 21.74 18.69 23.79
N ASP A 50 21.07 19.71 23.26
CA ASP A 50 21.51 21.11 23.34
C ASP A 50 20.74 21.95 24.39
N GLN A 51 19.51 21.59 24.76
CA GLN A 51 18.61 22.56 25.42
C GLN A 51 18.11 22.25 26.84
N GLY A 52 18.25 21.04 27.40
CA GLY A 52 17.82 20.77 28.79
C GLY A 52 16.34 21.12 29.10
N ASP A 53 15.51 21.30 28.07
CA ASP A 53 14.11 21.67 28.17
C ASP A 53 13.24 20.47 28.60
N PRO A 54 12.12 20.68 29.30
CA PRO A 54 11.25 19.59 29.74
C PRO A 54 10.64 18.91 28.52
N TRP A 55 11.10 17.68 28.26
CA TRP A 55 10.65 16.73 27.25
C TRP A 55 9.13 16.74 26.99
N VAL A 56 8.35 17.06 28.01
CA VAL A 56 6.88 17.08 28.04
C VAL A 56 6.27 18.07 27.03
N GLU A 57 6.81 19.28 26.87
CA GLU A 57 6.21 20.32 26.00
C GLU A 57 6.46 20.03 24.50
N ALA A 58 7.61 19.45 24.17
CA ALA A 58 7.94 18.95 22.84
C ALA A 58 7.18 17.65 22.46
N PHE A 59 6.65 16.90 23.43
CA PHE A 59 5.78 15.73 23.20
C PHE A 59 4.28 16.09 23.18
N THR A 60 3.87 17.24 23.74
CA THR A 60 2.46 17.62 23.90
C THR A 60 1.94 18.61 22.85
N ASP A 61 2.77 19.03 21.91
CA ASP A 61 2.31 19.70 20.68
C ASP A 61 1.57 18.69 19.78
N ARG A 62 0.36 18.36 20.22
CA ARG A 62 -0.51 17.26 19.78
C ARG A 62 -0.73 17.25 18.26
N GLY A 63 -0.69 18.43 17.64
CA GLY A 63 -0.84 18.61 16.19
C GLY A 63 0.24 17.96 15.33
N ASN A 64 1.49 17.87 15.83
CA ASN A 64 2.58 17.30 15.04
C ASN A 64 2.57 15.77 15.04
N TYR A 65 2.20 15.13 16.16
CA TYR A 65 2.18 13.67 16.27
C TYR A 65 0.98 13.02 15.59
N ASP A 66 -0.19 13.67 15.66
CA ASP A 66 -1.40 13.18 15.00
C ASP A 66 -1.20 13.09 13.48
N PHE A 67 -0.50 14.07 12.88
CA PHE A 67 -0.19 14.04 11.46
C PHE A 67 0.62 12.79 11.08
N PHE A 68 1.70 12.48 11.79
CA PHE A 68 2.53 11.30 11.50
C PHE A 68 1.80 9.97 11.79
N PHE A 69 0.95 9.95 12.81
CA PHE A 69 0.14 8.78 13.15
C PHE A 69 -0.86 8.44 12.04
N TRP A 70 -1.65 9.43 11.60
CA TRP A 70 -2.61 9.24 10.50
C TRP A 70 -1.94 8.95 9.17
N TRP A 71 -0.77 9.55 8.90
CA TRP A 71 0.03 9.19 7.72
C TRP A 71 0.55 7.75 7.77
N GLY A 72 0.97 7.28 8.96
CA GLY A 72 1.35 5.89 9.18
C GLY A 72 0.19 4.92 8.91
N ILE A 73 -1.03 5.26 9.34
CA ILE A 73 -2.24 4.47 9.02
C ILE A 73 -2.47 4.40 7.50
N GLY A 74 -2.32 5.52 6.79
CA GLY A 74 -2.41 5.56 5.32
C GLY A 74 -1.37 4.66 4.64
N LEU A 75 -0.16 4.61 5.18
CA LEU A 75 0.91 3.72 4.69
C LEU A 75 0.57 2.23 4.90
N ILE A 76 0.00 1.88 6.05
CA ILE A 76 -0.45 0.50 6.35
C ILE A 76 -1.57 0.09 5.40
N ILE A 77 -2.56 0.96 5.17
CA ILE A 77 -3.63 0.69 4.21
C ILE A 77 -3.05 0.50 2.81
N HIS A 78 -2.12 1.34 2.38
CA HIS A 78 -1.47 1.20 1.07
C HIS A 78 -0.66 -0.11 0.97
N ALA A 79 0.02 -0.52 2.05
CA ALA A 79 0.68 -1.81 2.11
C ALA A 79 -0.33 -2.96 1.99
N ALA A 80 -1.47 -2.89 2.68
CA ALA A 80 -2.51 -3.90 2.58
C ALA A 80 -3.11 -3.99 1.16
N THR A 81 -3.38 -2.85 0.51
CA THR A 81 -3.92 -2.85 -0.87
C THR A 81 -2.89 -3.33 -1.89
N VAL A 82 -1.61 -3.11 -1.64
CA VAL A 82 -0.55 -3.59 -2.51
C VAL A 82 -0.28 -5.07 -2.24
N PHE A 83 -0.06 -5.51 -1.01
CA PHE A 83 0.41 -6.88 -0.74
C PHE A 83 -0.71 -7.90 -0.54
N ILE A 84 -1.83 -7.51 0.07
CA ILE A 84 -2.87 -8.45 0.52
C ILE A 84 -4.03 -8.51 -0.48
N ALA A 85 -4.55 -7.36 -0.91
CA ALA A 85 -5.69 -7.29 -1.82
C ALA A 85 -5.54 -8.10 -3.12
N PRO A 86 -4.37 -8.14 -3.82
CA PRO A 86 -4.24 -8.92 -5.05
C PRO A 86 -4.31 -10.44 -4.85
N ASN A 87 -4.11 -10.95 -3.64
CA ASN A 87 -4.19 -12.37 -3.33
C ASN A 87 -5.58 -12.80 -2.86
N ILE A 88 -6.28 -11.92 -2.11
CA ILE A 88 -7.61 -12.22 -1.56
C ILE A 88 -8.70 -11.81 -2.56
N LEU A 89 -8.74 -10.54 -2.97
CA LEU A 89 -9.81 -10.00 -3.81
C LEU A 89 -9.76 -10.53 -5.24
N SER A 90 -8.59 -10.91 -5.77
CA SER A 90 -8.53 -11.47 -7.13
C SER A 90 -9.10 -12.87 -7.20
N LYS A 91 -8.86 -13.71 -6.17
CA LYS A 91 -9.29 -15.10 -6.18
C LYS A 91 -10.80 -15.20 -6.06
N GLU A 92 -11.40 -14.51 -5.10
CA GLU A 92 -12.86 -14.46 -4.96
C GLU A 92 -13.53 -13.88 -6.21
N TRP A 93 -12.95 -12.85 -6.83
CA TRP A 93 -13.48 -12.28 -8.05
C TRP A 93 -13.38 -13.26 -9.23
N GLU A 94 -12.25 -13.96 -9.38
CA GLU A 94 -12.07 -14.98 -10.42
C GLU A 94 -13.05 -16.14 -10.23
N GLU A 95 -13.19 -16.67 -9.02
CA GLU A 95 -14.12 -17.76 -8.69
C GLU A 95 -15.57 -17.36 -8.96
N ARG A 96 -16.00 -16.15 -8.54
CA ARG A 96 -17.35 -15.66 -8.84
C ARG A 96 -17.60 -15.57 -10.34
N LYS A 97 -16.61 -15.09 -11.12
CA LYS A 97 -16.77 -14.97 -12.57
C LYS A 97 -16.80 -16.31 -13.27
N ILE A 98 -16.04 -17.30 -12.80
CA ILE A 98 -16.12 -18.67 -13.31
C ILE A 98 -17.51 -19.24 -13.03
N LYS A 99 -18.05 -19.04 -11.82
CA LYS A 99 -19.39 -19.50 -11.45
C LYS A 99 -20.50 -18.85 -12.30
N GLU A 100 -20.48 -17.53 -12.47
CA GLU A 100 -21.43 -16.81 -13.34
C GLU A 100 -21.42 -17.36 -14.77
N GLN A 101 -20.25 -17.79 -15.26
CA GLN A 101 -20.12 -18.30 -16.62
C GLN A 101 -20.57 -19.76 -16.75
N MET A 102 -20.39 -20.59 -15.70
CA MET A 102 -20.95 -21.95 -15.64
C MET A 102 -22.47 -21.89 -15.62
N GLU A 103 -23.07 -21.06 -14.76
CA GLU A 103 -24.53 -20.88 -14.69
C GLU A 103 -25.14 -20.42 -16.02
N LYS A 104 -24.45 -19.53 -16.75
CA LYS A 104 -24.89 -19.10 -18.09
C LYS A 104 -24.83 -20.20 -19.15
N ASN A 105 -23.92 -21.16 -19.01
CA ASN A 105 -23.76 -22.25 -19.98
C ASN A 105 -24.60 -23.48 -19.62
N GLU A 106 -25.01 -23.65 -18.36
CA GLU A 106 -25.90 -24.74 -17.90
C GLU A 106 -27.39 -24.44 -18.13
N VAL A 107 -27.74 -23.15 -18.29
CA VAL A 107 -29.12 -22.68 -18.52
C VAL A 107 -29.40 -22.39 -20.02
N GLY A 108 -28.48 -22.74 -20.92
CA GLY A 108 -28.64 -22.64 -22.39
C GLY A 108 -28.49 -23.99 -23.06
#